data_AF-A0AA90TNY1-F1
#
_entry.id   AF-A0AA90TNY1-F1
#
_cell.length_a   1.000
_cell.length_b   1.000
_cell.length_c   1.000
_cell.angle_alpha   90.00
_cell.angle_beta   90.00
_cell.angle_gamma   90.00
#
_symmetry.space_group_name_H-M   'P 1'
#
loop_
_entity.id
_entity.type
_entity.pdbx_description
1 polymer ?
#
loop_
_entity_poly.entity_id
_entity_poly.type
_entity_poly.pdbx_seq_one_letter_code
_entity_poly.pdbx_strand_id
1 'polypeptide(L)'
;MKVATQLSSVEGHRMRLFGLIIPALLACPATVAACDIPSPAIADYLNGHANGRVVFVGNVVASTARKTDGLVIEDLTVSVSKSFGVATLPRTLPVLSRISGGSNPCGRADFSARAGEQWLIFGQRDAERVWPDLYLSRKLVNGRIGAALLRQLSPAASLKMRE
;
A
#
# COMPACT_ATOMS: atom_id res chain seq x y z
N MET A 1 -56.74 -39.21 -37.64
CA MET A 1 -56.56 -40.68 -37.62
C MET A 1 -55.58 -41.03 -36.51
N LYS A 2 -55.97 -42.00 -35.69
CA LYS A 2 -55.27 -42.45 -34.48
C LYS A 2 -54.34 -43.59 -34.89
N VAL A 3 -53.04 -43.50 -34.61
CA VAL A 3 -52.15 -44.67 -34.58
C VAL A 3 -51.40 -44.60 -33.27
N ALA A 4 -51.72 -45.55 -32.40
CA ALA A 4 -50.97 -45.89 -31.21
C ALA A 4 -50.09 -47.09 -31.56
N THR A 5 -48.84 -47.12 -31.09
CA THR A 5 -48.12 -48.36 -30.84
C THR A 5 -47.28 -48.17 -29.58
N GLN A 6 -47.44 -49.13 -28.67
CA GLN A 6 -46.94 -49.15 -27.31
C GLN A 6 -45.60 -49.91 -27.18
N LEU A 7 -44.99 -49.70 -26.00
CA LEU A 7 -44.31 -50.68 -25.12
C LEU A 7 -42.86 -51.12 -25.42
N SER A 8 -41.95 -50.62 -24.58
CA SER A 8 -41.06 -51.39 -23.67
C SER A 8 -40.10 -50.38 -23.02
N SER A 9 -39.63 -50.45 -21.78
CA SER A 9 -39.80 -51.36 -20.66
C SER A 9 -39.51 -50.55 -19.39
N VAL A 10 -40.07 -51.00 -18.27
CA VAL A 10 -39.98 -50.42 -16.93
C VAL A 10 -38.69 -50.89 -16.24
N GLU A 11 -38.00 -49.99 -15.52
CA GLU A 11 -37.35 -50.17 -14.20
C GLU A 11 -36.26 -49.09 -14.02
N GLY A 12 -36.13 -48.34 -12.92
CA GLY A 12 -36.75 -48.48 -11.62
C GLY A 12 -36.74 -47.17 -10.80
N HIS A 13 -37.74 -47.10 -9.93
CA HIS A 13 -37.66 -46.73 -8.52
C HIS A 13 -36.99 -45.40 -8.08
N ARG A 14 -37.91 -44.52 -7.64
CA ARG A 14 -38.01 -43.90 -6.30
C ARG A 14 -37.50 -42.46 -6.08
N MET A 15 -38.52 -41.64 -5.75
CA MET A 15 -38.61 -40.65 -4.66
C MET A 15 -37.81 -39.35 -4.83
N ARG A 16 -38.49 -38.21 -5.07
CA ARG A 16 -38.92 -37.20 -4.06
C ARG A 16 -37.68 -36.59 -3.36
N LEU A 17 -37.43 -35.28 -3.33
CA LEU A 17 -38.32 -34.21 -2.89
C LEU A 17 -37.59 -32.86 -3.14
N PHE A 18 -38.34 -31.79 -3.38
CA PHE A 18 -37.87 -30.39 -3.41
C PHE A 18 -37.14 -29.99 -2.12
N GLY A 19 -36.08 -29.17 -2.21
CA GLY A 19 -35.50 -28.51 -1.05
C GLY A 19 -34.18 -27.77 -1.28
N LEU A 20 -34.30 -26.46 -1.54
CA LEU A 20 -33.32 -25.40 -1.21
C LEU A 20 -31.85 -25.60 -1.62
N ILE A 21 -31.50 -25.14 -2.82
CA ILE A 21 -30.15 -24.61 -3.05
C ILE A 21 -30.18 -23.14 -2.62
N ILE A 22 -29.79 -22.87 -1.38
CA ILE A 22 -29.34 -21.53 -0.98
C ILE A 22 -27.88 -21.45 -1.44
N PRO A 23 -27.52 -20.65 -2.46
CA PRO A 23 -26.11 -20.28 -2.62
C PRO A 23 -25.81 -19.28 -1.51
N ALA A 24 -25.49 -19.80 -0.32
CA ALA A 24 -24.97 -19.01 0.77
C ALA A 24 -23.59 -18.51 0.36
N LEU A 25 -23.53 -17.24 -0.01
CA LEU A 25 -22.46 -16.30 0.33
C LEU A 25 -21.04 -16.86 0.20
N LEU A 26 -20.50 -16.85 -1.02
CA LEU A 26 -19.10 -16.50 -1.22
C LEU A 26 -18.99 -15.02 -1.64
N ALA A 27 -19.50 -14.13 -0.79
CA ALA A 27 -18.95 -12.79 -0.71
C ALA A 27 -17.65 -12.90 0.10
N CYS A 28 -16.60 -13.43 -0.52
CA CYS A 28 -15.27 -13.38 0.05
C CYS A 28 -14.92 -11.88 0.19
N PRO A 29 -14.54 -11.40 1.39
CA PRO A 29 -14.27 -9.99 1.62
C PRO A 29 -12.95 -9.63 0.93
N ALA A 30 -13.01 -9.35 -0.38
CA ALA A 30 -11.87 -8.87 -1.16
C ALA A 30 -11.25 -7.58 -0.59
N THR A 31 -11.98 -6.90 0.29
CA THR A 31 -11.54 -5.69 0.99
C THR A 31 -10.54 -5.96 2.12
N VAL A 32 -10.54 -7.14 2.75
CA VAL A 32 -9.62 -7.44 3.86
C VAL A 32 -8.25 -7.88 3.34
N ALA A 33 -8.21 -8.65 2.25
CA ALA A 33 -6.97 -9.19 1.68
C ALA A 33 -6.00 -8.12 1.11
N ALA A 34 -6.51 -6.94 0.72
CA ALA A 34 -5.67 -5.85 0.22
C ALA A 34 -4.85 -5.15 1.32
N CYS A 35 -5.21 -5.38 2.60
CA CYS A 35 -4.59 -4.70 3.74
C CYS A 35 -3.43 -5.50 4.36
N ASP A 36 -3.36 -6.81 4.10
CA ASP A 36 -2.33 -7.75 4.57
C ASP A 36 -1.12 -7.86 3.61
N ILE A 37 -0.79 -6.78 2.89
CA ILE A 37 0.42 -6.75 2.07
C ILE A 37 1.63 -6.61 3.01
N PRO A 38 2.56 -7.59 3.04
CA PRO A 38 3.74 -7.50 3.89
C PRO A 38 4.55 -6.24 3.53
N SER A 39 4.99 -5.50 4.56
CA SER A 39 5.85 -4.34 4.35
C SER A 39 7.15 -4.81 3.67
N PRO A 40 7.59 -4.18 2.57
CA PRO A 40 8.81 -4.56 1.88
C PRO A 40 10.03 -4.45 2.79
N ALA A 41 11.06 -5.25 2.54
CA ALA A 41 12.32 -5.12 3.28
C ALA A 41 13.01 -3.80 2.91
N ILE A 42 13.87 -3.26 3.80
CA ILE A 42 14.61 -2.01 3.50
C ILE A 42 15.43 -2.14 2.20
N ALA A 43 16.03 -3.30 1.94
CA ALA A 43 16.76 -3.58 0.71
C ALA A 43 15.90 -3.43 -0.56
N ASP A 44 14.61 -3.75 -0.47
CA ASP A 44 13.67 -3.60 -1.58
C ASP A 44 13.45 -2.13 -1.97
N TYR A 45 13.52 -1.22 -1.00
CA TYR A 45 13.42 0.21 -1.28
C TYR A 45 14.69 0.79 -1.88
N LEU A 46 15.86 0.29 -1.47
CA LEU A 46 17.15 0.79 -1.96
C LEU A 46 17.40 0.38 -3.41
N ASN A 47 16.91 -0.79 -3.82
CA ASN A 47 17.10 -1.35 -5.15
C ASN A 47 15.87 -1.18 -6.07
N GLY A 48 14.68 -0.96 -5.50
CA GLY A 48 13.40 -1.02 -6.22
C GLY A 48 12.96 0.26 -6.92
N HIS A 49 13.88 1.06 -7.48
CA HIS A 49 13.49 2.30 -8.18
C HIS A 49 12.60 2.04 -9.40
N ALA A 50 12.85 0.96 -10.15
CA ALA A 50 12.00 0.55 -11.28
C ALA A 50 10.55 0.27 -10.86
N ASN A 51 10.34 -0.08 -9.60
CA ASN A 51 9.02 -0.31 -9.01
C ASN A 51 8.50 0.93 -8.29
N GLY A 52 9.10 2.12 -8.47
CA GLY A 52 8.71 3.36 -7.81
C GLY A 52 9.01 3.44 -6.32
N ARG A 53 9.76 2.49 -5.75
CA ARG A 53 10.12 2.52 -4.32
C ARG A 53 11.20 3.57 -4.05
N VAL A 54 11.03 4.33 -2.98
CA VAL A 54 11.90 5.45 -2.62
C VAL A 54 12.19 5.48 -1.12
N VAL A 55 13.40 5.92 -0.76
CA VAL A 55 13.76 6.27 0.63
C VAL A 55 14.46 7.61 0.66
N PHE A 56 14.02 8.51 1.53
CA PHE A 56 14.65 9.82 1.67
C PHE A 56 14.41 10.46 3.04
N VAL A 57 15.30 11.37 3.40
CA VAL A 57 15.07 12.34 4.48
C VAL A 57 14.46 13.60 3.88
N GLY A 58 13.33 14.03 4.44
CA GLY A 58 12.64 15.21 4.00
C GLY A 58 12.20 16.12 5.15
N ASN A 59 12.16 17.42 4.89
CA ASN A 59 11.58 18.41 5.80
C ASN A 59 10.18 18.75 5.29
N VAL A 60 9.17 18.68 6.15
CA VAL A 60 7.81 19.07 5.80
C VAL A 60 7.73 20.59 5.76
N VAL A 61 7.35 21.13 4.60
CA VAL A 61 7.30 22.57 4.35
C VAL A 61 5.89 23.10 4.51
N ALA A 62 4.91 22.40 3.93
CA ALA A 62 3.52 22.82 3.92
C ALA A 62 2.59 21.59 3.82
N SER A 63 1.31 21.79 4.11
CA SER A 63 0.23 20.84 3.82
C SER A 63 -0.76 21.50 2.86
N THR A 64 -1.29 20.72 1.93
CA THR A 64 -2.33 21.13 0.99
C THR A 64 -3.41 20.07 0.98
N ALA A 65 -4.66 20.50 1.15
CA ALA A 65 -5.82 19.62 1.05
C ALA A 65 -6.61 19.96 -0.22
N ARG A 66 -7.05 18.93 -0.94
CA ARG A 66 -8.01 19.06 -2.05
C ARG A 66 -9.22 18.16 -1.81
N LYS A 67 -10.38 18.61 -2.28
CA LYS A 67 -11.61 17.84 -2.24
C LYS A 67 -11.93 17.34 -3.64
N THR A 68 -12.23 16.05 -3.76
CA THR A 68 -12.58 15.39 -5.03
C THR A 68 -13.56 14.27 -4.72
N ASP A 69 -14.73 14.29 -5.35
CA ASP A 69 -15.74 13.20 -5.25
C ASP A 69 -16.11 12.79 -3.81
N GLY A 70 -16.27 13.79 -2.92
CA GLY A 70 -16.59 13.54 -1.51
C GLY A 70 -15.40 13.09 -0.64
N LEU A 71 -14.24 12.81 -1.25
CA LEU A 71 -12.97 12.57 -0.58
C LEU A 71 -12.21 13.88 -0.35
N VAL A 72 -11.49 13.94 0.76
CA VAL A 72 -10.49 14.97 1.06
C VAL A 72 -9.12 14.31 1.06
N ILE A 73 -8.26 14.73 0.14
CA ILE A 73 -6.90 14.22 0.04
C ILE A 73 -5.95 15.31 0.53
N GLU A 74 -5.18 15.00 1.55
CA GLU A 74 -4.18 15.89 2.13
C GLU A 74 -2.78 15.41 1.76
N ASP A 75 -2.02 16.30 1.11
CA ASP A 75 -0.62 16.10 0.75
C ASP A 75 0.29 17.04 1.53
N LEU A 76 1.42 16.52 1.97
CA LEU A 76 2.53 17.29 2.51
C LEU A 76 3.49 17.65 1.39
N THR A 77 3.83 18.92 1.26
CA THR A 77 4.98 19.33 0.47
C THR A 77 6.24 19.09 1.29
N VAL A 78 7.07 18.14 0.85
CA VAL A 78 8.31 17.75 1.52
C VAL A 78 9.52 18.17 0.70
N SER A 79 10.43 18.93 1.32
CA SER A 79 11.73 19.23 0.72
C SER A 79 12.72 18.10 1.02
N VAL A 80 13.17 17.44 -0.04
CA VAL A 80 14.11 16.32 0.02
C VAL A 80 15.50 16.86 0.33
N SER A 81 16.10 16.37 1.42
CA SER A 81 17.44 16.74 1.87
C SER A 81 18.49 15.67 1.59
N LYS A 82 18.07 14.40 1.58
CA LYS A 82 18.93 13.26 1.29
C LYS A 82 18.09 12.11 0.74
N SER A 83 18.49 11.49 -0.36
CA SER A 83 17.92 10.22 -0.84
C SER A 83 18.86 9.05 -0.53
N PHE A 84 18.31 7.85 -0.48
CA PHE A 84 19.06 6.60 -0.37
C PHE A 84 18.69 5.66 -1.51
N GLY A 85 19.60 4.75 -1.84
CA GLY A 85 19.43 3.83 -2.97
C GLY A 85 19.69 4.51 -4.31
N VAL A 86 19.13 3.93 -5.37
CA VAL A 86 19.38 4.37 -6.76
C VAL A 86 18.39 5.43 -7.26
N ALA A 87 17.35 5.74 -6.49
CA ALA A 87 16.31 6.68 -6.88
C ALA A 87 16.83 8.14 -6.86
N THR A 88 16.71 8.83 -7.99
CA THR A 88 16.90 10.30 -8.05
C THR A 88 15.56 10.99 -7.83
N LEU A 89 15.51 11.88 -6.83
CA LEU A 89 14.29 12.57 -6.43
C LEU A 89 14.40 14.07 -6.72
N PRO A 90 13.29 14.72 -7.11
CA PRO A 90 13.25 16.17 -7.19
C PRO A 90 13.39 16.79 -5.80
N ARG A 91 13.78 18.07 -5.76
CA ARG A 91 14.01 18.82 -4.51
C ARG A 91 12.78 18.88 -3.61
N THR A 92 11.59 18.85 -4.21
CA THR A 92 10.31 18.88 -3.49
C THR A 92 9.39 17.81 -4.04
N LEU A 93 8.70 17.12 -3.13
CA LEU A 93 7.75 16.06 -3.45
C LEU A 93 6.48 16.23 -2.61
N PRO A 94 5.29 16.03 -3.21
CA PRO A 94 4.10 15.78 -2.43
C PRO A 94 4.14 14.37 -1.84
N VAL A 95 3.85 14.26 -0.55
CA VAL A 95 3.75 13.00 0.20
C VAL A 95 2.35 12.92 0.78
N LEU A 96 1.65 11.83 0.53
CA LEU A 96 0.30 11.66 1.04
C LEU A 96 0.30 11.65 2.58
N SER A 97 -0.46 12.56 3.17
CA SER A 97 -0.70 12.62 4.63
C SER A 97 -1.89 11.77 5.01
N ARG A 98 -3.04 12.09 4.42
CA ARG A 98 -4.34 11.60 4.85
C ARG A 98 -5.30 11.56 3.66
N ILE A 99 -6.18 10.57 3.68
CA ILE A 99 -7.40 10.56 2.86
C ILE A 99 -8.57 10.42 3.82
N SER A 100 -9.51 11.37 3.79
CA SER A 100 -10.73 11.33 4.58
C SER A 100 -11.97 11.49 3.69
N GLY A 101 -13.16 11.12 4.17
CA GLY A 101 -14.38 11.17 3.37
C GLY A 101 -14.61 9.89 2.55
N GLY A 102 -14.83 8.78 3.25
CA GLY A 102 -15.04 7.45 2.68
C GLY A 102 -14.69 6.38 3.74
N SER A 103 -15.08 5.14 3.51
CA SER A 103 -14.65 4.02 4.36
C SER A 103 -13.19 3.69 4.03
N ASN A 104 -12.22 4.00 4.89
CA ASN A 104 -10.84 3.50 4.72
C ASN A 104 -10.85 1.99 5.03
N PRO A 105 -10.80 1.11 4.01
CA PRO A 105 -11.00 -0.33 4.23
C PRO A 105 -9.85 -0.96 5.03
N CYS A 106 -8.70 -0.29 5.09
CA CYS A 106 -7.52 -0.79 5.80
C CYS A 106 -7.26 -0.14 7.15
N GLY A 107 -8.06 0.84 7.58
CA GLY A 107 -7.89 1.52 8.87
C GLY A 107 -6.49 2.10 9.11
N ARG A 108 -5.67 2.26 8.06
CA ARG A 108 -4.26 2.69 8.18
C ARG A 108 -4.23 4.10 8.77
N ALA A 109 -3.39 4.28 9.78
CA ALA A 109 -3.17 5.57 10.43
C ALA A 109 -2.72 6.62 9.42
N ASP A 110 -3.11 7.88 9.62
CA ASP A 110 -2.63 8.97 8.76
C ASP A 110 -1.14 9.19 8.98
N PHE A 111 -0.43 9.53 7.89
CA PHE A 111 0.95 10.01 7.97
C PHE A 111 0.95 11.43 8.55
N SER A 112 0.86 11.49 9.88
CA SER A 112 0.56 12.69 10.67
C SER A 112 1.77 13.61 10.88
N ALA A 113 2.55 13.85 9.82
CA ALA A 113 3.70 14.73 9.87
C ALA A 113 3.28 16.20 9.74
N ARG A 114 4.02 17.11 10.40
CA ARG A 114 3.69 18.55 10.49
C ARG A 114 4.78 19.42 9.90
N ALA A 115 4.41 20.61 9.43
CA ALA A 115 5.37 21.60 8.95
C ALA A 115 6.48 21.87 9.98
N GLY A 116 7.72 21.95 9.51
CA GLY A 116 8.92 22.09 10.34
C GLY A 116 9.49 20.77 10.87
N GLU A 117 8.78 19.65 10.74
CA GLU A 117 9.30 18.35 11.11
C GLU A 117 10.20 17.75 10.02
N GLN A 118 11.20 17.01 10.46
CA GLN A 118 12.05 16.21 9.60
C GLN A 118 11.71 14.73 9.75
N TRP A 119 11.60 14.03 8.63
CA TRP A 119 11.19 12.63 8.57
C TRP A 119 12.11 11.81 7.67
N LEU A 120 12.37 10.57 8.07
CA LEU A 120 12.86 9.52 7.18
C LEU A 120 11.63 8.82 6.61
N ILE A 121 11.46 8.90 5.29
CA ILE A 121 10.29 8.43 4.58
C ILE A 121 10.69 7.26 3.71
N PHE A 122 10.00 6.15 3.89
CA PHE A 122 9.95 5.01 2.97
C PHE A 122 8.63 5.12 2.23
N GLY A 123 8.60 4.90 0.93
CA GLY A 123 7.33 5.00 0.22
C GLY A 123 7.35 4.47 -1.20
N GLN A 124 6.14 4.39 -1.73
CA GLN A 124 5.86 4.06 -3.11
C GLN A 124 5.51 5.35 -3.85
N ARG A 125 6.31 5.71 -4.85
CA ARG A 125 6.09 6.89 -5.68
C ARG A 125 5.31 6.51 -6.93
N ASP A 126 4.27 7.27 -7.22
CA ASP A 126 3.60 7.30 -8.52
C ASP A 126 3.94 8.61 -9.26
N ALA A 127 3.24 8.90 -10.35
CA ALA A 127 3.46 10.11 -11.14
C ALA A 127 3.17 11.39 -10.35
N GLU A 128 2.29 11.33 -9.35
CA GLU A 128 1.82 12.50 -8.62
C GLU A 128 2.52 12.68 -7.28
N ARG A 129 2.66 11.60 -6.49
CA ARG A 129 3.02 11.67 -5.06
C ARG A 129 3.78 10.46 -4.56
N VAL A 130 4.25 10.57 -3.33
CA VAL A 130 4.74 9.43 -2.54
C VAL A 130 3.66 8.97 -1.57
N TRP A 131 3.36 7.68 -1.59
CA TRP A 131 2.57 6.97 -0.59
C TRP A 131 3.50 6.42 0.48
N PRO A 132 3.51 6.98 1.69
CA PRO A 132 4.45 6.56 2.72
C PRO A 132 4.10 5.17 3.26
N ASP A 133 5.13 4.35 3.48
CA ASP A 133 5.04 3.18 4.35
C ASP A 133 5.08 3.66 5.80
N LEU A 134 3.94 3.52 6.48
CA LEU A 134 3.72 4.03 7.84
C LEU A 134 4.46 3.23 8.92
N TYR A 135 4.87 1.99 8.62
CA TYR A 135 5.57 1.14 9.57
C TYR A 135 7.06 1.44 9.59
N LEU A 136 7.64 1.78 8.42
CA LEU A 136 9.06 2.09 8.31
C LEU A 136 9.37 3.57 8.49
N SER A 137 8.49 4.44 7.99
CA SER A 137 8.68 5.90 8.05
C SER A 137 8.61 6.40 9.48
N ARG A 138 9.48 7.35 9.82
CA ARG A 138 9.59 7.87 11.20
C ARG A 138 10.09 9.29 11.25
N LYS A 139 9.58 10.03 12.23
CA LYS A 139 10.08 11.36 12.57
C LYS A 139 11.52 11.24 13.04
N LEU A 140 12.39 12.13 12.54
CA LEU A 140 13.75 12.25 13.00
C LEU A 140 13.82 13.24 14.16
N VAL A 141 14.29 12.77 15.31
CA VAL A 141 14.57 13.64 16.46
C VAL A 141 15.99 14.18 16.27
N ASN A 142 16.13 15.50 16.26
CA ASN A 142 17.40 16.20 16.02
C ASN A 142 18.09 15.81 14.69
N GLY A 143 17.30 15.40 13.70
CA GLY A 143 17.75 15.00 12.37
C GLY A 143 18.63 13.74 12.32
N ARG A 144 18.60 12.90 13.36
CA ARG A 144 19.45 11.71 13.46
C ARG A 144 18.73 10.45 13.02
N ILE A 145 19.38 9.69 12.14
CA ILE A 145 19.03 8.30 11.85
C ILE A 145 19.85 7.40 12.78
N GLY A 146 19.21 6.45 13.46
CA GLY A 146 19.92 5.49 14.31
C GLY A 146 20.97 4.69 13.54
N ALA A 147 22.12 4.42 14.16
CA ALA A 147 23.29 3.83 13.48
C ALA A 147 23.00 2.49 12.80
N ALA A 148 22.19 1.62 13.42
CA ALA A 148 21.81 0.34 12.84
C ALA A 148 21.00 0.49 11.54
N LEU A 149 20.05 1.43 11.52
CA LEU A 149 19.25 1.73 10.34
C LEU A 149 20.09 2.41 9.27
N LEU A 150 20.98 3.33 9.65
CA LEU A 150 21.88 4.01 8.72
C LEU A 150 22.79 3.02 7.99
N ARG A 151 23.29 1.98 8.68
CA ARG A 151 24.08 0.90 8.04
C ARG A 151 23.27 0.16 6.99
N GLN A 152 21.99 -0.13 7.25
CA GLN A 152 21.12 -0.77 6.28
C GLN A 152 20.84 0.13 5.07
N LEU A 153 20.69 1.44 5.29
CA LEU A 153 20.46 2.44 4.24
C LEU A 153 21.71 2.78 3.40
N SER A 154 22.90 2.36 3.84
CA SER A 154 24.17 2.63 3.16
C SER A 154 25.06 1.40 3.13
N PRO A 155 24.67 0.32 2.43
CA PRO A 155 25.43 -0.94 2.41
C PRO A 155 26.86 -0.75 1.90
N ALA A 156 27.06 0.15 0.92
CA ALA A 156 28.35 0.45 0.32
C ALA A 156 29.38 1.03 1.30
N ALA A 157 28.96 1.66 2.40
CA ALA A 157 29.88 2.17 3.42
C ALA A 157 30.56 1.03 4.23
N SER A 158 30.01 -0.19 4.19
CA SER A 158 30.56 -1.35 4.90
C SER A 158 31.65 -2.08 4.10
N LEU A 159 31.76 -1.82 2.79
CA LEU A 159 32.75 -2.45 1.91
C LEU A 159 34.10 -1.71 1.87
N LYS A 160 34.12 -0.41 2.17
CA LYS A 160 35.35 0.41 2.17
C LYS A 160 36.20 0.32 3.46
N MET A 161 35.83 -0.52 4.42
CA MET A 161 36.64 -0.77 5.64
C MET A 161 37.32 -2.15 5.63
N ARG A 162 37.37 -2.84 4.48
CA ARG A 162 37.97 -4.16 4.33
C ARG A 162 39.08 -4.23 3.26
N GLU A 163 39.63 -3.09 2.85
CA GLU A 163 40.86 -3.02 2.05
C GLU A 163 41.98 -2.39 2.88
#